data_AF-A0A2H5CQ82-F1
#
_entry.id   AF-A0A2H5CQ82-F1
#
_cell.length_a   1.000
_cell.length_b   1.000
_cell.length_c   1.000
_cell.angle_alpha   90.00
_cell.angle_beta   90.00
_cell.angle_gamma   90.00
#
_symmetry.space_group_name_H-M   'P 1'
#
loop_
_entity.id
_entity.type
_entity.pdbx_description
1 polymer ?
#
loop_
_entity_poly.entity_id
_entity_poly.type
_entity_poly.pdbx_seq_one_letter_code
_entity_poly.pdbx_strand_id
1 'polypeptide(L)' 'MAGAKTITLNQYDDLSDVLTQLDYTHAMTSLIIEQKDYAKLPPHQQTALLALSVFADEARQKLVGILEKEL' A
#
# COMPACT_ATOMS: atom_id res chain seq x y z
N MET A 1 16.48 -17.31 21.80
CA MET A 1 16.75 -17.07 20.37
C MET A 1 15.41 -17.15 19.67
N ALA A 2 14.89 -16.03 19.15
CA ALA A 2 13.64 -16.04 18.41
C ALA A 2 13.88 -16.75 17.07
N GLY A 3 13.19 -17.87 16.84
CA GLY A 3 13.29 -18.57 15.57
C GLY A 3 12.79 -17.66 14.45
N ALA A 4 13.66 -17.40 13.47
CA ALA A 4 13.25 -16.75 12.23
C ALA A 4 12.11 -17.59 11.64
N LYS A 5 10.91 -17.00 11.53
CA LYS A 5 9.77 -17.66 10.90
C LYS A 5 9.95 -17.51 9.40
N THR A 6 10.67 -18.45 8.79
CA THR A 6 10.85 -18.51 7.35
C THR A 6 9.50 -18.46 6.65
N ILE A 7 9.28 -17.43 5.83
CA ILE A 7 8.10 -17.33 4.97
C ILE A 7 8.09 -18.55 4.03
N THR A 8 6.99 -19.29 4.01
CA THR A 8 6.80 -20.39 3.05
C THR A 8 6.50 -19.82 1.66
N LEU A 9 6.85 -20.55 0.58
CA LEU A 9 6.65 -20.08 -0.81
C LEU A 9 5.22 -19.55 -1.07
N ASN A 10 4.20 -20.25 -0.57
CA ASN A 10 2.80 -19.82 -0.72
C ASN A 10 2.50 -18.51 0.01
N GLN A 11 3.12 -18.27 1.17
CA GLN A 11 2.98 -17.00 1.90
C GLN A 11 3.71 -15.87 1.17
N TYR A 12 4.80 -16.15 0.46
CA TYR A 12 5.48 -15.16 -0.36
C TYR A 12 4.59 -14.70 -1.53
N ASP A 13 3.95 -15.64 -2.22
CA ASP A 13 3.02 -15.35 -3.32
C ASP A 13 1.82 -14.53 -2.82
N ASP A 14 1.20 -14.93 -1.70
CA ASP A 14 0.10 -14.18 -1.07
C ASP A 14 0.52 -12.74 -0.71
N LEU A 15 1.72 -12.56 -0.16
CA LEU A 15 2.25 -11.24 0.20
C LEU A 15 2.63 -10.41 -1.05
N SER A 16 3.07 -11.04 -2.13
CA SER A 16 3.32 -10.38 -3.42
C SER A 16 2.02 -9.86 -4.06
N ASP A 17 0.95 -10.64 -3.96
CA ASP A 17 -0.38 -10.21 -4.41
C ASP A 17 -0.88 -9.02 -3.59
N VAL A 18 -0.70 -9.03 -2.26
CA VAL A 18 -1.04 -7.88 -1.40
C VAL A 18 -0.21 -6.65 -1.79
N LEU A 19 1.08 -6.82 -2.08
CA LEU A 19 1.94 -5.72 -2.54
C LEU A 19 1.40 -5.09 -3.82
N THR A 20 1.02 -5.91 -4.80
CA THR A 20 0.42 -5.46 -6.06
C THR A 20 -0.88 -4.69 -5.82
N GLN A 21 -1.74 -5.15 -4.90
CA GLN A 21 -2.98 -4.46 -4.56
C GLN A 21 -2.73 -3.09 -3.89
N LEU A 22 -1.70 -2.99 -3.04
CA LEU A 22 -1.29 -1.74 -2.42
C LEU A 22 -0.74 -0.74 -3.43
N ASP A 23 0.13 -1.20 -4.35
CA ASP A 23 0.63 -0.39 -5.47
C ASP A 23 -0.52 0.15 -6.33
N TYR A 24 -1.48 -0.71 -6.69
CA TYR A 24 -2.64 -0.30 -7.47
C TYR A 24 -3.50 0.73 -6.72
N THR A 25 -3.75 0.51 -5.43
CA THR A 25 -4.52 1.44 -4.59
C THR A 25 -3.83 2.80 -4.48
N HIS A 26 -2.52 2.80 -4.24
CA HIS A 26 -1.74 4.03 -4.21
C HIS A 26 -1.83 4.76 -5.57
N ALA A 27 -1.57 4.08 -6.68
CA ALA A 27 -1.59 4.71 -8.00
C ALA A 27 -2.97 5.30 -8.32
N MET A 28 -4.05 4.56 -8.08
CA MET A 28 -5.41 5.02 -8.36
C MET A 28 -5.80 6.22 -7.49
N THR A 29 -5.46 6.20 -6.20
CA THR A 29 -5.76 7.34 -5.31
C THR A 29 -4.97 8.58 -5.70
N SER A 30 -3.69 8.44 -6.04
CA SER A 30 -2.87 9.56 -6.54
C SER A 30 -3.43 10.15 -7.84
N LEU A 31 -3.85 9.30 -8.79
CA LEU A 31 -4.48 9.76 -10.02
C LEU A 31 -5.76 10.56 -9.77
N ILE A 32 -6.57 10.17 -8.79
CA ILE A 32 -7.78 10.92 -8.40
C ILE A 32 -7.40 12.27 -7.78
N ILE A 33 -6.37 12.30 -6.92
CA ILE A 33 -5.90 13.53 -6.25
C ILE A 33 -5.33 14.54 -7.25
N GLU A 34 -4.68 14.07 -8.32
CA GLU A 34 -4.10 14.91 -9.37
C GLU A 34 -5.14 15.52 -10.33
N GLN A 35 -6.40 15.07 -10.28
CA GLN A 35 -7.43 15.60 -11.17
C GLN A 35 -7.75 17.07 -10.86
N LYS A 36 -8.03 17.85 -11.91
CA LYS A 36 -8.32 19.30 -11.80
C LYS A 36 -9.52 19.61 -10.90
N ASP A 37 -10.44 18.68 -10.77
CA ASP A 37 -11.66 18.77 -10.00
C ASP A 37 -11.55 18.17 -8.58
N TYR A 38 -10.41 17.61 -8.19
CA TYR A 38 -10.17 17.14 -6.83
C TYR A 38 -10.49 18.22 -5.77
N ALA A 39 -10.09 19.47 -6.03
CA ALA A 39 -10.37 20.61 -5.16
C ALA A 39 -11.87 20.94 -5.02
N LYS A 40 -12.73 20.40 -5.90
CA LYS A 40 -14.19 20.56 -5.84
C LYS A 40 -14.87 19.50 -4.98
N LEU A 41 -14.16 18.43 -4.60
CA LEU A 41 -14.70 17.42 -3.70
C LEU A 41 -14.96 18.01 -2.31
N PRO A 42 -15.95 17.51 -1.54
CA PRO A 42 -16.10 17.86 -0.14
C PRO A 42 -14.81 17.64 0.66
N PRO A 43 -14.47 18.51 1.64
CA PRO A 43 -13.21 18.42 2.37
C PRO A 43 -12.93 17.04 3.01
N HIS A 44 -13.97 16.38 3.54
CA HIS A 44 -13.81 15.05 4.13
C HIS A 44 -13.43 13.98 3.10
N GLN A 45 -13.86 14.11 1.85
CA GLN A 45 -13.48 13.18 0.77
C GLN A 45 -12.04 13.42 0.32
N GLN A 46 -11.62 14.69 0.25
CA GLN A 46 -10.22 15.05 -0.01
C GLN A 46 -9.29 14.45 1.06
N THR A 47 -9.63 14.65 2.33
CA THR A 47 -8.87 14.07 3.45
C THR A 47 -8.86 12.55 3.40
N ALA A 48 -9.99 11.90 3.08
CA ALA A 48 -10.05 10.45 2.98
C ALA A 48 -9.17 9.90 1.85
N LEU A 49 -9.15 10.55 0.67
CA LEU A 49 -8.31 10.15 -0.45
C LEU A 49 -6.82 10.31 -0.13
N LEU A 50 -6.43 11.44 0.48
CA LEU A 50 -5.05 11.66 0.93
C LEU A 50 -4.63 10.62 1.97
N ALA A 51 -5.48 10.35 2.96
CA ALA A 51 -5.21 9.35 3.98
C ALA A 51 -5.08 7.94 3.37
N LEU A 52 -5.91 7.60 2.38
CA LEU A 52 -5.83 6.32 1.70
C LEU A 52 -4.54 6.18 0.87
N SER A 53 -4.11 7.26 0.19
CA SER A 53 -2.84 7.28 -0.55
C SER A 53 -1.64 7.07 0.38
N VAL A 54 -1.61 7.78 1.52
CA VAL A 54 -0.53 7.65 2.52
C VAL A 54 -0.54 6.25 3.14
N PHE A 55 -1.72 5.75 3.52
CA PHE A 55 -1.85 4.41 4.10
C PHE A 55 -1.35 3.32 3.14
N ALA A 56 -1.72 3.41 1.86
CA ALA A 56 -1.30 2.44 0.85
C ALA A 56 0.22 2.44 0.68
N ASP A 57 0.85 3.62 0.63
CA ASP A 57 2.31 3.71 0.52
C ASP A 57 3.03 3.19 1.78
N GLU A 58 2.58 3.57 2.97
CA GLU A 58 3.17 3.08 4.22
C GLU A 58 3.05 1.56 4.37
N ALA A 59 1.88 1.01 4.04
CA ALA A 59 1.65 -0.43 4.07
C ALA A 59 2.56 -1.16 3.07
N ARG A 60 2.72 -0.59 1.87
CA ARG A 60 3.61 -1.11 0.84
C ARG A 60 5.05 -1.13 1.31
N GLN A 61 5.57 -0.01 1.82
CA GLN A 61 6.94 0.10 2.32
C GLN A 61 7.22 -0.90 3.45
N LYS A 62 6.27 -1.07 4.38
CA LYS A 62 6.39 -2.06 5.46
C LYS A 62 6.44 -3.48 4.92
N LEU A 63 5.60 -3.80 3.94
CA LEU A 63 5.53 -5.12 3.33
C LEU A 63 6.81 -5.47 2.55
N VAL A 64 7.33 -4.53 1.75
CA VAL A 64 8.63 -4.67 1.09
C VAL A 64 9.72 -4.95 2.13
N GLY A 65 9.77 -4.17 3.22
CA GLY A 65 10.74 -4.38 4.29
C GLY A 65 10.58 -5.68 5.07
N ILE A 66 9.42 -6.36 5.02
CA ILE A 66 9.23 -7.71 5.55
C ILE A 66 9.80 -8.74 4.57
N LEU A 67 9.46 -8.61 3.28
CA LEU A 67 9.93 -9.53 2.23
C LEU A 67 11.45 -9.50 2.08
N GLU A 68 12.08 -8.33 2.16
CA GLU A 68 13.53 -8.17 2.11
C GLU A 68 14.27 -8.78 3.31
N LYS A 69 13.62 -8.93 4.47
CA LYS A 69 14.23 -9.55 5.67
C LYS A 69 14.18 -11.06 5.67
N GLU A 70 13.32 -11.64 4.84
CA GLU A 70 13.03 -13.08 4.78
C GLU A 70 13.65 -13.75 3.54
N LEU A 71 14.16 -12.95 2.59
CA LEU A 71 15.03 -13.34 1.48
C LEU A 71 16.50 -13.40 1.91
#